data_AF-A0A7W5FI25-F1
#
_entry.id   AF-A0A7W5FI25-F1
#
_cell.length_a   1.000
_cell.length_b   1.000
_cell.length_c   1.000
_cell.angle_alpha   90.00
_cell.angle_beta   90.00
_cell.angle_gamma   90.00
#
_symmetry.space_group_name_H-M   'P 1'
#
loop_
_entity.id
_entity.type
_entity.pdbx_description
1 polymer ?
#
loop_
_entity_poly.entity_id
_entity_poly.type
_entity_poly.pdbx_seq_one_letter_code
_entity_poly.pdbx_strand_id
1 'polypeptide(L)'
;MTAITLDLVLAVHAAADLGGDTGLTVDSIAAMTNLAVEDAEQALESGARRGIVSRLGDGRWIAWPICPTCGYGADDRHHSTDHPQPGVCETHPVDYCAGYPLPR
;
A
#
# COMPACT_ATOMS: atom_id res chain seq x y z
N MET A 1 18.71 -6.65 -11.77
CA MET A 1 17.99 -5.98 -10.68
C MET A 1 17.19 -4.86 -11.27
N THR A 2 15.89 -5.08 -11.46
CA THR A 2 14.95 -4.06 -11.95
C THR A 2 14.80 -3.00 -10.86
N ALA A 3 14.96 -1.72 -11.20
CA ALA A 3 14.68 -0.66 -10.24
C ALA A 3 13.16 -0.61 -10.02
N ILE A 4 12.71 -0.81 -8.77
CA ILE A 4 11.29 -0.68 -8.42
C ILE A 4 10.90 0.79 -8.49
N THR A 5 10.06 1.13 -9.47
CA THR A 5 9.51 2.48 -9.62
C THR A 5 8.32 2.69 -8.69
N LEU A 6 7.96 3.96 -8.46
CA LEU A 6 6.75 4.28 -7.75
C LEU A 6 5.50 3.74 -8.46
N ASP A 7 5.49 3.72 -9.80
CA ASP A 7 4.38 3.19 -10.60
C ASP A 7 4.15 1.70 -10.34
N LEU A 8 5.22 0.91 -10.21
CA LEU A 8 5.11 -0.52 -9.86
C LEU A 8 4.52 -0.72 -8.47
N VAL A 9 4.94 0.10 -7.51
CA VAL A 9 4.43 0.07 -6.13
C VAL A 9 2.95 0.44 -6.09
N LEU A 10 2.51 1.43 -6.88
CA LEU A 10 1.11 1.80 -6.99
C LEU A 10 0.28 0.74 -7.73
N ALA A 11 0.85 0.05 -8.72
CA ALA A 11 0.17 -1.04 -9.42
C ALA A 11 -0.13 -2.22 -8.48
N VAL A 12 0.85 -2.65 -7.66
CA VAL A 12 0.62 -3.73 -6.69
C VAL A 12 -0.28 -3.31 -5.53
N HIS A 13 -0.30 -2.03 -5.17
CA HIS A 13 -1.26 -1.46 -4.22
C HIS A 13 -2.68 -1.58 -4.76
N ALA A 14 -2.95 -1.07 -5.95
CA ALA A 14 -4.28 -1.13 -6.57
C ALA A 14 -4.75 -2.58 -6.76
N ALA A 15 -3.83 -3.50 -7.07
CA ALA A 15 -4.14 -4.92 -7.13
C ALA A 15 -4.51 -5.50 -5.76
N ALA A 16 -3.72 -5.21 -4.72
CA ALA A 16 -3.98 -5.68 -3.36
C ALA A 16 -5.30 -5.12 -2.78
N ASP A 17 -5.68 -3.89 -3.15
CA ASP A 17 -6.95 -3.25 -2.74
C ASP A 17 -8.18 -4.02 -3.21
N LEU A 18 -8.12 -4.66 -4.38
CA LEU A 18 -9.20 -5.50 -4.88
C LEU A 18 -9.46 -6.75 -4.02
N GLY A 19 -8.49 -7.16 -3.20
CA GLY A 19 -8.64 -8.22 -2.19
C GLY A 19 -9.36 -7.78 -0.91
N GLY A 20 -9.47 -6.47 -0.67
CA GLY A 20 -9.95 -5.90 0.58
C GLY A 20 -9.30 -6.55 1.81
N ASP A 21 -10.11 -6.76 2.85
CA ASP A 21 -9.70 -7.30 4.16
C ASP A 21 -9.15 -8.73 4.09
N THR A 22 -9.56 -9.47 3.05
CA THR A 22 -9.14 -10.86 2.87
C THR A 22 -7.75 -10.98 2.29
N GLY A 23 -7.25 -9.92 1.65
CA GLY A 23 -5.97 -9.87 0.98
C GLY A 23 -5.82 -10.81 -0.20
N LEU A 24 -4.76 -10.61 -0.99
CA LEU A 24 -4.42 -11.44 -2.14
C LEU A 24 -3.04 -12.06 -2.00
N THR A 25 -2.84 -13.21 -2.63
CA THR A 25 -1.50 -13.83 -2.71
C THR A 25 -0.62 -13.05 -3.68
N VAL A 26 0.71 -13.17 -3.53
CA VAL A 26 1.67 -12.56 -4.47
C VAL A 26 1.40 -13.04 -5.90
N ASP A 27 1.09 -14.32 -6.09
CA ASP A 27 0.76 -14.88 -7.42
C ASP A 27 -0.46 -14.21 -8.05
N SER A 28 -1.52 -13.98 -7.27
CA SER A 28 -2.72 -13.28 -7.74
C SER A 28 -2.41 -11.84 -8.13
N ILE A 29 -1.64 -11.14 -7.30
CA ILE A 29 -1.23 -9.75 -7.56
C ILE A 29 -0.37 -9.68 -8.82
N ALA A 30 0.65 -10.55 -8.93
CA ALA A 30 1.53 -10.64 -10.09
C ALA A 30 0.75 -10.89 -11.39
N ALA A 31 -0.23 -11.80 -11.35
CA ALA A 31 -1.11 -12.09 -12.49
C ALA A 31 -1.95 -10.87 -12.89
N MET A 32 -2.49 -10.13 -11.91
CA MET A 32 -3.31 -8.94 -12.16
C MET A 32 -2.50 -7.76 -12.71
N THR A 33 -1.26 -7.59 -12.25
CA THR A 33 -0.37 -6.53 -12.70
C THR A 33 0.44 -6.89 -13.93
N ASN A 34 0.33 -8.14 -14.41
CA ASN A 34 1.19 -8.71 -15.47
C ASN A 34 2.69 -8.54 -15.16
N LEU A 35 3.06 -8.76 -13.89
CA LEU A 35 4.44 -8.72 -13.42
C LEU A 35 4.96 -10.14 -13.20
N ALA A 36 6.28 -10.30 -13.25
CA ALA A 36 6.90 -11.49 -12.68
C ALA A 36 6.64 -11.53 -11.17
N VAL A 37 6.49 -12.74 -10.61
CA VAL A 37 6.22 -12.94 -9.17
C VAL A 37 7.30 -12.26 -8.31
N GLU A 38 8.57 -12.37 -8.72
CA GLU A 38 9.71 -11.74 -8.04
C GLU A 38 9.61 -10.20 -8.03
N ASP A 39 9.23 -9.59 -9.16
CA ASP A 39 9.07 -8.14 -9.26
C ASP A 39 7.86 -7.65 -8.44
N ALA A 40 6.76 -8.42 -8.43
CA ALA A 40 5.59 -8.14 -7.62
C ALA A 40 5.90 -8.22 -6.12
N GLU A 41 6.62 -9.25 -5.68
CA GLU A 41 7.07 -9.39 -4.29
C GLU A 41 8.00 -8.23 -3.89
N GLN A 42 8.97 -7.88 -4.74
CA GLN A 42 9.87 -6.77 -4.46
C GLN A 42 9.14 -5.42 -4.41
N ALA A 43 8.12 -5.22 -5.25
CA ALA A 43 7.24 -4.05 -5.22
C ALA A 43 6.36 -4.02 -3.96
N LEU A 44 5.80 -5.16 -3.53
CA LEU A 44 5.01 -5.28 -2.30
C LEU A 44 5.86 -4.99 -1.05
N GLU A 45 7.07 -5.52 -0.98
CA GLU A 45 8.02 -5.21 0.10
C GLU A 45 8.43 -3.73 0.10
N SER A 46 8.56 -3.12 -1.08
CA SER A 46 8.78 -1.66 -1.21
C SER A 46 7.55 -0.86 -0.75
N GLY A 47 6.34 -1.30 -1.08
CA GLY A 47 5.09 -0.71 -0.63
C GLY A 47 4.85 -0.87 0.88
N ALA A 48 5.24 -1.99 1.48
CA ALA A 48 5.18 -2.19 2.92
C ALA A 48 6.08 -1.23 3.68
N ARG A 49 7.29 -0.99 3.18
CA ARG A 49 8.18 0.05 3.72
C ARG A 49 7.60 1.46 3.65
N ARG A 50 6.61 1.69 2.79
CA ARG A 50 5.88 2.97 2.62
C ARG A 50 4.54 3.00 3.38
N GLY A 51 4.18 1.91 4.06
CA GLY A 51 2.92 1.78 4.80
C GLY A 51 1.67 1.68 3.92
N ILE A 52 1.80 1.42 2.61
CA ILE A 52 0.63 1.39 1.70
C ILE A 52 0.06 -0.02 1.51
N VAL A 53 0.83 -1.06 1.81
CA VAL A 53 0.39 -2.46 1.79
C VAL A 53 0.96 -3.18 3.00
N SER A 54 0.33 -4.27 3.44
CA SER A 54 0.83 -5.09 4.55
C SER A 54 0.61 -6.57 4.29
N ARG A 55 1.55 -7.38 4.77
CA ARG A 55 1.46 -8.84 4.74
C ARG A 55 0.71 -9.38 5.96
N LEU A 56 -0.28 -10.22 5.73
CA LEU A 56 -0.99 -11.00 6.73
C LEU A 56 -0.15 -12.21 7.18
N GLY A 57 -0.51 -12.80 8.32
CA GLY A 57 0.22 -13.94 8.89
C GLY A 57 0.22 -15.20 8.02
N ASP A 58 -0.67 -15.30 7.04
CA ASP A 58 -0.80 -16.42 6.11
C ASP A 58 -0.19 -16.14 4.72
N GLY A 59 0.52 -15.02 4.56
CA GLY A 59 1.23 -14.66 3.32
C GLY A 59 0.41 -13.88 2.30
N ARG A 60 -0.85 -13.55 2.59
CA ARG A 60 -1.65 -12.63 1.78
C ARG A 60 -1.29 -11.17 2.04
N TRP A 61 -1.56 -10.32 1.06
CA TRP A 61 -1.28 -8.89 1.09
C TRP A 61 -2.56 -8.08 1.01
N ILE A 62 -2.69 -7.10 1.89
CA ILE A 62 -3.77 -6.12 1.91
C ILE A 62 -3.22 -4.74 1.57
N ALA A 63 -4.07 -3.88 1.00
CA ALA A 63 -3.76 -2.48 0.78
C ALA A 63 -4.36 -1.59 1.87
N TRP A 64 -3.68 -0.48 2.14
CA TRP A 64 -4.14 0.58 3.02
C TRP A 64 -4.52 1.81 2.20
N PRO A 65 -5.40 2.68 2.72
CA PRO A 65 -5.67 3.97 2.09
C PRO A 65 -4.37 4.76 1.90
N ILE A 66 -4.21 5.32 0.70
CA ILE A 66 -3.09 6.20 0.37
C ILE A 66 -3.54 7.64 0.35
N CYS A 67 -2.69 8.54 0.86
CA CYS A 67 -2.89 9.96 0.64
C CYS A 67 -2.72 10.27 -0.87
N PRO A 68 -3.74 10.85 -1.54
CA PRO A 68 -3.65 11.14 -2.97
C PRO A 68 -2.61 12.23 -3.30
N THR A 69 -2.14 12.98 -2.30
CA THR A 69 -1.18 14.08 -2.46
C THR A 69 0.27 13.62 -2.30
N CYS A 70 0.59 12.77 -1.33
CA CYS A 70 1.97 12.34 -1.07
C CYS A 70 2.23 10.84 -1.32
N GLY A 71 1.20 10.03 -1.54
CA GLY A 71 1.33 8.60 -1.83
C GLY A 71 1.78 7.74 -0.65
N TYR A 72 1.78 8.27 0.58
CA TYR A 72 2.02 7.51 1.80
C TYR A 72 0.72 6.90 2.33
N GLY A 73 0.83 5.73 2.97
CA GLY A 73 -0.30 4.99 3.50
C GLY A 73 -0.59 5.32 4.95
N ALA A 74 -1.87 5.24 5.34
CA ALA A 74 -2.29 5.30 6.73
C ALA A 74 -2.35 3.86 7.28
N ASP A 75 -1.24 3.34 7.82
CA ASP A 75 -1.29 2.11 8.61
C ASP A 75 -1.56 2.43 10.09
N ASP A 76 -2.31 1.56 10.76
CA ASP A 76 -2.71 1.71 12.17
C ASP A 76 -1.52 1.58 13.14
N ARG A 77 -0.33 1.19 12.65
CA ARG A 77 0.89 0.97 13.45
C ARG A 77 1.81 2.20 13.46
N HIS A 78 1.65 3.11 12.51
CA HIS A 78 2.31 4.39 12.35
C HIS A 78 1.28 5.51 12.49
N HIS A 79 0.42 5.43 13.50
CA HIS A 79 -0.28 6.60 14.00
C HIS A 79 0.76 7.69 14.33
N SER A 80 0.87 8.68 13.45
CA SER A 80 1.17 10.09 13.75
C SER A 80 2.61 10.66 13.80
N THR A 81 3.69 10.00 13.35
CA THR A 81 5.02 10.67 13.43
C THR A 81 5.93 10.69 12.21
N ASP A 82 5.72 9.86 11.18
CA ASP A 82 6.54 9.88 9.94
C ASP A 82 5.78 10.39 8.71
N HIS A 83 4.63 11.04 8.92
CA HIS A 83 4.04 11.89 7.90
C HIS A 83 5.01 13.07 7.67
N PRO A 84 5.36 13.45 6.42
CA PRO A 84 6.15 14.66 6.21
C PRO A 84 5.45 15.81 6.94
N GLN A 85 6.26 16.62 7.64
CA GLN A 85 5.80 17.66 8.56
C GLN A 85 4.55 18.40 8.03
N PRO A 86 3.63 18.82 8.93
CA PRO A 86 2.47 19.63 8.54
C PRO A 86 2.96 20.80 7.67
N GLY A 87 2.59 20.81 6.38
CA GLY A 87 3.10 21.77 5.40
C GLY A 87 3.50 21.19 4.04
N VAL A 88 3.69 19.87 3.90
CA VAL A 88 3.92 19.23 2.57
C VAL A 88 2.60 18.77 1.93
N CYS A 89 1.58 18.49 2.74
CA CYS A 89 0.22 18.22 2.31
C CYS A 89 -0.68 19.25 3.00
N GLU A 90 -1.16 20.27 2.28
CA GLU A 90 -1.99 21.34 2.86
C GLU A 90 -3.44 20.91 3.15
N THR A 91 -3.74 19.61 3.12
CA THR A 91 -5.07 19.08 3.43
C THR A 91 -5.06 18.37 4.79
N HIS A 92 -6.02 18.76 5.61
CA HIS A 92 -6.15 18.51 7.04
C HIS A 92 -5.88 17.07 7.54
N PRO A 93 -5.38 16.91 8.77
CA PRO A 93 -4.99 15.62 9.37
C PRO A 93 -6.17 14.75 9.87
N VAL A 94 -7.40 14.95 9.39
CA VAL A 94 -8.59 14.32 9.99
C VAL A 94 -9.53 13.57 9.05
N ASP A 95 -9.38 13.65 7.73
CA ASP A 95 -10.37 13.01 6.84
C ASP A 95 -9.97 11.65 6.26
N TYR A 96 -8.69 11.23 6.31
CA TYR A 96 -8.27 9.94 5.73
C TYR A 96 -7.16 9.19 6.51
N CYS A 97 -7.00 9.44 7.81
CA CYS A 97 -5.96 8.80 8.62
C CYS A 97 -6.48 8.10 9.89
N ALA A 98 -7.60 7.39 9.81
CA ALA A 98 -8.01 6.47 10.87
C ALA A 98 -8.35 5.10 10.28
N GLY A 99 -7.56 4.12 10.73
CA GLY A 99 -7.59 2.72 10.37
C GLY A 99 -8.98 2.11 10.35
N TYR A 100 -9.35 1.60 9.19
CA TYR A 100 -10.24 0.48 8.93
C TYR A 100 -10.15 0.23 7.42
N PRO A 101 -10.27 -1.01 6.94
CA PRO A 101 -10.58 -1.22 5.53
C PRO A 101 -11.85 -0.44 5.18
N LEU A 102 -11.84 0.19 4.01
CA LEU A 102 -12.92 1.06 3.54
C LEU A 102 -14.27 0.33 3.60
N PRO A 103 -15.32 0.91 4.21
CA PRO A 103 -16.68 0.43 3.97
C PRO A 103 -17.00 0.66 2.49
N ARG A 104 -17.45 -0.41 1.83
CA ARG A 104 -17.97 -0.37 0.46
C ARG A 104 -19.20 0.52 0.33
#